data_AF-A0A8H4SAE0-F1
#
_entry.id   AF-A0A8H4SAE0-F1
#
_cell.length_a   1.000
_cell.length_b   1.000
_cell.length_c   1.000
_cell.angle_alpha   90.00
_cell.angle_beta   90.00
_cell.angle_gamma   90.00
#
_symmetry.space_group_name_H-M   'P 1'
#
loop_
_entity.id
_entity.type
_entity.pdbx_description
1 polymer ?
#
loop_
_entity_poly.entity_id
_entity_poly.type
_entity_poly.pdbx_seq_one_letter_code
_entity_poly.pdbx_strand_id
1 'polypeptide(L)'
;MTNSTEGLALAEIIFYAIATIPAFYCFAKHGKHGLLGWLYVILMCALRLVGNSMAYHAMSTTGQPNVAASIINGIGLSPLLMASLGLLSESNYSIQRTLPPFLGGFGLLIPHLVIGAGIGLAAASSNHSILLEVGLVIFAIGWLIVVAFTLISWKVNSASLRSGDEKKILLSVIIAMPLIGVRVIYAVASAFAHHSASGGSFPVRVILGTLPEFLVMVNYLTAGVVTRNLPRNRVEQRPEPAYDAAYTSV
;
A
#
# COMPACT_ATOMS: atom_id res chain seq x y z
N MET A 1 -19.91 4.13 -24.89
CA MET A 1 -19.26 4.19 -23.56
C MET A 1 -17.98 3.34 -23.48
N THR A 2 -17.68 2.51 -24.49
CA THR A 2 -16.49 1.62 -24.57
C THR A 2 -15.16 2.38 -24.70
N ASN A 3 -15.11 3.44 -25.50
CA ASN A 3 -13.86 4.17 -25.77
C ASN A 3 -13.21 4.77 -24.50
N SER A 4 -14.02 5.25 -23.54
CA SER A 4 -13.50 5.88 -22.32
C SER A 4 -12.94 4.86 -21.33
N THR A 5 -13.56 3.68 -21.20
CA THR A 5 -13.09 2.60 -20.33
C THR A 5 -11.86 1.91 -20.89
N GLU A 6 -11.79 1.73 -22.22
CA GLU A 6 -10.61 1.23 -22.92
C GLU A 6 -9.42 2.18 -22.77
N GLY A 7 -9.65 3.49 -22.96
CA GLY A 7 -8.62 4.52 -22.76
C GLY A 7 -8.11 4.56 -21.32
N LEU A 8 -8.98 4.38 -20.33
CA LEU A 8 -8.58 4.31 -18.91
C LEU A 8 -7.70 3.07 -18.63
N ALA A 9 -8.12 1.89 -19.11
CA ALA A 9 -7.34 0.66 -18.92
C ALA A 9 -5.96 0.76 -19.58
N LEU A 10 -5.89 1.34 -20.79
CA LEU A 10 -4.62 1.58 -21.48
C LEU A 10 -3.73 2.56 -20.69
N ALA A 11 -4.29 3.64 -20.17
CA ALA A 11 -3.55 4.62 -19.36
C ALA A 11 -3.00 3.99 -18.07
N GLU A 12 -3.78 3.15 -17.40
CA GLU A 12 -3.34 2.39 -16.22
C GLU A 12 -2.18 1.44 -16.57
N ILE A 13 -2.26 0.71 -17.69
CA ILE A 13 -1.17 -0.18 -18.13
C ILE A 13 0.12 0.61 -18.34
N ILE A 14 0.07 1.73 -19.07
CA ILE A 14 1.24 2.58 -19.33
C ILE A 14 1.83 3.10 -18.03
N PHE A 15 1.00 3.62 -17.13
CA PHE A 15 1.44 4.14 -15.84
C PHE A 15 2.13 3.06 -15.01
N TYR A 16 1.52 1.89 -14.84
CA TYR A 16 2.11 0.81 -14.02
C TYR A 16 3.34 0.17 -14.66
N ALA A 17 3.43 0.15 -15.99
CA ALA A 17 4.63 -0.29 -16.69
C ALA A 17 5.83 0.63 -16.37
N ILE A 18 5.62 1.95 -16.42
CA ILE A 18 6.64 2.93 -16.05
C ILE A 18 6.96 2.84 -14.56
N ALA A 19 5.94 2.72 -13.70
CA ALA A 19 6.07 2.65 -12.24
C ALA A 19 6.81 1.39 -11.75
N THR A 20 6.82 0.33 -12.56
CA THR A 20 7.53 -0.92 -12.24
C THR A 20 9.05 -0.71 -12.15
N ILE A 21 9.63 0.15 -13.01
CA ILE A 21 11.07 0.43 -13.03
C ILE A 21 11.57 0.98 -11.67
N PRO A 22 11.03 2.09 -11.14
CA PRO A 22 11.44 2.59 -9.82
C PRO A 22 11.01 1.64 -8.69
N ALA A 23 9.94 0.85 -8.83
CA ALA A 23 9.55 -0.13 -7.82
C ALA A 23 10.65 -1.19 -7.60
N PHE A 24 11.17 -1.77 -8.69
CA PHE A 24 12.30 -2.71 -8.62
C PHE A 24 13.57 -2.06 -8.10
N TYR A 25 13.84 -0.82 -8.51
CA TYR A 25 14.97 -0.06 -8.00
C TYR A 25 14.89 0.15 -6.47
N CYS A 26 13.73 0.56 -5.95
CA CYS A 26 13.53 0.73 -4.51
C CYS A 26 13.65 -0.60 -3.76
N PHE A 27 13.08 -1.69 -4.31
CA PHE A 27 13.22 -3.03 -3.74
C PHE A 27 14.69 -3.44 -3.57
N ALA A 28 15.51 -3.22 -4.61
CA ALA A 28 16.94 -3.52 -4.54
C ALA A 28 17.70 -2.63 -3.55
N LYS A 29 17.34 -1.35 -3.45
CA LYS A 29 18.05 -0.38 -2.59
C LYS A 29 17.70 -0.48 -1.11
N HIS A 30 16.45 -0.77 -0.77
CA HIS A 30 16.01 -0.84 0.62
C HIS A 30 16.30 -2.20 1.28
N GLY A 31 16.53 -3.25 0.49
CA GLY A 31 17.02 -4.54 0.96
C GLY A 31 16.10 -5.22 1.98
N LYS A 32 16.69 -5.96 2.92
CA LYS A 32 15.94 -6.81 3.88
C LYS A 32 14.96 -6.04 4.76
N HIS A 33 15.28 -4.79 5.09
CA HIS A 33 14.47 -3.98 6.01
C HIS A 33 13.22 -3.38 5.37
N GLY A 34 13.29 -3.05 4.07
CA GLY A 34 12.13 -2.59 3.30
C GLY A 34 11.43 -3.69 2.51
N LEU A 35 11.92 -4.94 2.58
CA LEU A 35 11.52 -6.04 1.70
C LEU A 35 9.99 -6.17 1.58
N LEU A 36 9.27 -6.20 2.70
CA LEU A 36 7.82 -6.35 2.71
C LEU A 36 7.12 -5.18 2.00
N GLY A 37 7.50 -3.93 2.31
CA GLY A 37 6.89 -2.75 1.70
C GLY A 37 7.06 -2.74 0.19
N TRP A 38 8.30 -2.89 -0.28
CA TRP A 38 8.62 -2.81 -1.71
C TRP A 38 8.14 -4.04 -2.50
N LEU A 39 8.09 -5.23 -1.88
CA LEU A 39 7.46 -6.40 -2.47
C LEU A 39 5.98 -6.14 -2.76
N TYR A 40 5.25 -5.54 -1.82
CA TYR A 40 3.84 -5.19 -2.04
C TYR A 40 3.66 -4.09 -3.09
N VAL A 41 4.59 -3.13 -3.22
CA VAL A 41 4.60 -2.15 -4.31
C VAL A 41 4.79 -2.83 -5.68
N ILE A 42 5.69 -3.81 -5.78
CA ILE A 42 5.88 -4.60 -7.02
C ILE A 42 4.64 -5.45 -7.31
N LEU A 43 4.09 -6.13 -6.29
CA LEU A 43 2.87 -6.93 -6.41
C LEU A 43 1.70 -6.08 -6.91
N MET A 44 1.60 -4.85 -6.41
CA MET A 44 0.61 -3.88 -6.87
C MET A 44 0.75 -3.58 -8.37
N CYS A 45 1.97 -3.31 -8.83
CA CYS A 45 2.24 -3.08 -10.24
C CYS A 45 1.86 -4.30 -11.09
N ALA A 46 2.24 -5.50 -10.65
CA ALA A 46 1.95 -6.74 -11.36
C ALA A 46 0.44 -6.99 -11.47
N LEU A 47 -0.31 -6.85 -10.37
CA LEU A 47 -1.76 -7.02 -10.37
C LEU A 47 -2.45 -6.01 -11.28
N ARG A 48 -1.96 -4.76 -11.32
CA ARG A 48 -2.52 -3.72 -12.18
C ARG A 48 -2.21 -3.92 -13.65
N LEU A 49 -1.00 -4.36 -13.98
CA LEU A 49 -0.65 -4.72 -15.35
C LEU A 49 -1.50 -5.88 -15.85
N VAL A 50 -1.62 -6.95 -15.07
CA VAL A 50 -2.41 -8.13 -15.47
C VAL A 50 -3.90 -7.80 -15.52
N GLY A 51 -4.45 -7.19 -14.47
CA GLY A 51 -5.88 -6.87 -14.37
C GLY A 51 -6.35 -5.94 -15.50
N ASN A 52 -5.60 -4.88 -15.77
CA ASN A 52 -5.96 -3.93 -16.83
C ASN A 52 -5.68 -4.46 -18.23
N SER A 53 -4.65 -5.28 -18.43
CA SER A 53 -4.44 -5.97 -19.72
C SER A 53 -5.59 -6.93 -20.03
N MET A 54 -6.06 -7.68 -19.04
CA MET A 54 -7.21 -8.57 -19.19
C MET A 54 -8.50 -7.77 -19.45
N ALA A 55 -8.71 -6.65 -18.75
CA ALA A 55 -9.85 -5.78 -18.98
C ALA A 55 -9.84 -5.18 -20.39
N TYR A 56 -8.69 -4.67 -20.84
CA TYR A 56 -8.49 -4.12 -22.17
C TYR A 56 -8.75 -5.16 -23.27
N HIS A 57 -8.21 -6.38 -23.12
CA HIS A 57 -8.43 -7.47 -24.07
C HIS A 57 -9.90 -7.91 -24.14
N ALA A 58 -10.58 -7.99 -22.99
CA ALA A 58 -12.00 -8.35 -22.94
C ALA A 58 -12.88 -7.30 -23.62
N MET A 59 -12.64 -6.01 -23.35
CA MET A 59 -13.39 -4.92 -23.98
C MET A 59 -13.19 -4.89 -25.51
N SER A 60 -11.95 -5.07 -25.97
CA SER A 60 -11.63 -5.03 -27.41
C SER A 60 -12.13 -6.25 -28.19
N THR A 61 -12.31 -7.41 -27.55
CA THR A 61 -12.71 -8.65 -28.24
C THR A 61 -14.19 -8.95 -28.10
N THR A 62 -14.75 -8.89 -26.88
CA THR A 62 -16.13 -9.32 -26.59
C THR A 62 -17.05 -8.17 -26.21
N GLY A 63 -16.51 -6.96 -25.95
CA GLY A 63 -17.28 -5.81 -25.51
C GLY A 63 -17.88 -5.96 -24.11
N GLN A 64 -17.52 -7.01 -23.36
CA GLN A 64 -18.03 -7.30 -22.02
C GLN A 64 -16.87 -7.39 -21.01
N PRO A 65 -17.07 -6.92 -19.76
CA PRO A 65 -16.03 -7.01 -18.72
C PRO A 65 -15.80 -8.46 -18.30
N ASN A 66 -14.54 -8.90 -18.32
CA ASN A 66 -14.16 -10.22 -17.83
C ASN A 66 -14.26 -10.28 -16.29
N VAL A 67 -14.99 -11.25 -15.76
CA VAL A 67 -15.15 -11.48 -14.31
C VAL A 67 -13.80 -11.59 -13.62
N ALA A 68 -12.84 -12.29 -14.22
CA ALA A 68 -11.49 -12.43 -13.66
C ALA A 68 -10.75 -11.09 -13.59
N ALA A 69 -10.90 -10.22 -14.61
CA ALA A 69 -10.31 -8.88 -14.61
C ALA A 69 -10.91 -8.00 -13.51
N SER A 70 -12.23 -8.07 -13.30
CA SER A 70 -12.92 -7.35 -12.22
C SER A 70 -12.45 -7.80 -10.83
N ILE A 71 -12.25 -9.11 -10.62
CA ILE A 71 -11.74 -9.65 -9.36
C ILE A 71 -10.30 -9.17 -9.12
N ILE A 72 -9.42 -9.29 -10.11
CA ILE A 72 -8.01 -8.88 -9.99
C ILE A 72 -7.91 -7.37 -9.70
N ASN A 73 -8.68 -6.55 -10.42
CA ASN A 73 -8.71 -5.10 -10.18
C ASN A 73 -9.29 -4.74 -8.81
N GLY A 74 -10.27 -5.50 -8.32
CA GLY A 74 -10.81 -5.37 -6.96
C GLY A 74 -9.77 -5.68 -5.87
N ILE A 75 -9.01 -6.77 -6.04
CA ILE A 75 -7.95 -7.18 -5.09
C ILE A 75 -6.81 -6.17 -5.00
N GLY A 76 -6.59 -5.37 -6.04
CA GLY A 76 -5.55 -4.32 -6.10
C GLY A 76 -5.64 -3.27 -4.97
N LEU A 77 -6.69 -3.23 -4.16
CA LEU A 77 -6.73 -2.40 -2.95
C LEU A 77 -5.77 -2.88 -1.86
N SER A 78 -5.63 -4.19 -1.69
CA SER A 78 -4.87 -4.82 -0.59
C SER A 78 -3.36 -4.57 -0.65
N PRO A 79 -2.67 -4.79 -1.79
CA PRO A 79 -1.23 -4.59 -1.87
C PRO A 79 -0.81 -3.17 -1.48
N LEU A 80 -1.64 -2.18 -1.76
CA LEU A 80 -1.32 -0.78 -1.52
C LEU A 80 -1.37 -0.44 -0.03
N LEU A 81 -2.34 -1.00 0.71
CA LEU A 81 -2.42 -0.88 2.17
C LEU A 81 -1.37 -1.75 2.89
N MET A 82 -1.06 -2.92 2.32
CA MET A 82 0.03 -3.79 2.80
C MET A 82 1.40 -3.14 2.58
N ALA A 83 1.60 -2.43 1.48
CA ALA A 83 2.78 -1.61 1.25
C ALA A 83 2.91 -0.52 2.31
N SER A 84 1.81 0.12 2.73
CA SER A 84 1.82 1.07 3.85
C SER A 84 2.35 0.44 5.13
N LEU A 85 1.91 -0.78 5.48
CA LEU A 85 2.38 -1.51 6.65
C LEU A 85 3.87 -1.86 6.56
N GLY A 86 4.32 -2.32 5.39
CA GLY A 86 5.73 -2.63 5.15
C GLY A 86 6.63 -1.40 5.24
N LEU A 87 6.22 -0.28 4.62
CA LEU A 87 6.93 1.01 4.71
C LEU A 87 6.90 1.58 6.13
N LEU A 88 5.78 1.41 6.85
CA LEU A 88 5.67 1.81 8.25
C LEU A 88 6.64 0.99 9.12
N SER A 89 6.71 -0.32 8.92
CA SER A 89 7.69 -1.20 9.59
C SER A 89 9.12 -0.77 9.29
N GLU A 90 9.42 -0.47 8.03
CA GLU A 90 10.73 0.04 7.63
C GLU A 90 11.07 1.37 8.31
N SER A 91 10.12 2.30 8.38
CA SER A 91 10.30 3.58 9.07
C SER A 91 10.46 3.44 10.58
N ASN A 92 9.90 2.37 11.17
CA ASN A 92 9.88 2.11 12.61
C ASN A 92 11.12 1.37 13.10
N TYR A 93 11.97 0.88 12.21
CA TYR A 93 13.07 -0.02 12.55
C TYR A 93 13.96 0.53 13.68
N SER A 94 14.44 1.78 13.57
CA SER A 94 15.33 2.38 14.58
C SER A 94 14.65 2.58 15.94
N ILE A 95 13.33 2.74 15.96
CA ILE A 95 12.56 3.01 17.18
C ILE A 95 11.76 1.78 17.65
N GLN A 96 12.00 0.61 17.08
CA GLN A 96 11.19 -0.58 17.33
C GLN A 96 11.18 -0.98 18.81
N ARG A 97 12.26 -0.68 19.56
CA ARG A 97 12.36 -0.94 21.00
C ARG A 97 11.51 -0.01 21.87
N THR A 98 11.18 1.18 21.38
CA THR A 98 10.34 2.16 22.11
C THR A 98 8.88 2.08 21.71
N LEU A 99 8.57 1.33 20.65
CA LEU A 99 7.21 1.11 20.19
C LEU A 99 6.54 -0.01 21.00
N PRO A 100 5.21 0.03 21.14
CA PRO A 100 4.50 -1.04 21.82
C PRO A 100 4.63 -2.37 21.03
N PRO A 101 4.51 -3.53 21.71
CA PRO A 101 4.74 -4.84 21.09
C PRO A 101 3.90 -5.11 19.83
N PHE A 102 2.71 -4.51 19.74
CA PHE A 102 1.81 -4.63 18.59
C PHE A 102 2.26 -3.84 17.34
N LEU A 103 3.25 -2.96 17.44
CA LEU A 103 3.94 -2.34 16.29
C LEU A 103 5.23 -3.06 15.90
N GLY A 104 5.62 -4.10 16.65
CA GLY A 104 6.73 -4.98 16.30
C GLY A 104 6.35 -6.01 15.21
N GLY A 105 7.30 -6.89 14.87
CA GLY A 105 7.14 -7.87 13.79
C GLY A 105 5.88 -8.75 13.90
N PHE A 106 5.57 -9.25 15.10
CA PHE A 106 4.39 -10.10 15.33
C PHE A 106 3.08 -9.30 15.32
N GLY A 107 3.12 -8.05 15.78
CA GLY A 107 1.96 -7.17 15.81
C GLY A 107 1.49 -6.71 14.43
N LEU A 108 2.39 -6.75 13.43
CA LEU A 108 2.06 -6.53 12.03
C LEU A 108 1.25 -7.69 11.41
N LEU A 109 1.24 -8.89 12.01
CA LEU A 109 0.47 -10.02 11.48
C LEU A 109 -1.04 -9.80 11.56
N ILE A 110 -1.52 -9.18 12.64
CA ILE A 110 -2.95 -8.91 12.84
C ILE A 110 -3.53 -8.07 11.70
N PRO A 111 -2.98 -6.87 11.36
CA PRO A 111 -3.51 -6.10 10.25
C PRO A 111 -3.32 -6.82 8.91
N HIS A 112 -2.26 -7.62 8.71
CA HIS A 112 -2.14 -8.44 7.51
C HIS A 112 -3.30 -9.44 7.36
N LEU A 113 -3.65 -10.14 8.44
CA LEU A 113 -4.76 -11.09 8.46
C LEU A 113 -6.11 -10.40 8.24
N VAL A 114 -6.35 -9.25 8.89
CA VAL A 114 -7.60 -8.50 8.74
C VAL A 114 -7.76 -7.97 7.31
N ILE A 115 -6.71 -7.36 6.75
CA ILE A 115 -6.72 -6.82 5.37
C ILE A 115 -6.89 -7.95 4.36
N GLY A 116 -6.13 -9.05 4.52
CA GLY A 116 -6.20 -10.23 3.66
C GLY A 116 -7.56 -10.93 3.73
N ALA A 117 -8.12 -11.10 4.93
CA ALA A 117 -9.43 -11.71 5.13
C ALA A 117 -10.54 -10.83 4.52
N GLY A 118 -10.52 -9.52 4.74
CA GLY A 118 -11.51 -8.61 4.18
C GLY A 118 -11.53 -8.63 2.65
N ILE A 119 -10.37 -8.51 2.01
CA ILE A 119 -10.30 -8.53 0.55
C ILE A 119 -10.57 -9.92 -0.03
N GLY A 120 -10.12 -10.99 0.65
CA GLY A 120 -10.37 -12.36 0.23
C GLY A 120 -11.86 -12.71 0.27
N LEU A 121 -12.55 -12.26 1.33
CA LEU A 121 -14.00 -12.42 1.45
C LEU A 121 -14.75 -11.63 0.38
N ALA A 122 -14.34 -10.38 0.12
CA ALA A 122 -14.90 -9.56 -0.94
C ALA A 122 -14.72 -10.20 -2.32
N ALA A 123 -13.55 -10.78 -2.60
CA ALA A 123 -13.25 -11.46 -3.86
C ALA A 123 -14.05 -12.77 -4.03
N ALA A 124 -14.33 -13.48 -2.93
CA ALA A 124 -15.12 -14.72 -2.94
C ALA A 124 -16.63 -14.50 -3.11
N SER A 125 -17.10 -13.24 -3.15
CA SER A 125 -18.51 -12.88 -3.16
C SER A 125 -19.37 -13.60 -4.20
N SER A 126 -18.87 -13.93 -5.39
CA SER A 126 -19.58 -14.76 -6.40
C SER A 126 -21.10 -14.51 -6.52
N ASN A 127 -21.51 -13.23 -6.53
CA ASN A 127 -22.90 -12.70 -6.56
C ASN A 127 -23.64 -12.55 -5.22
N HIS A 128 -23.01 -12.88 -4.09
CA HIS A 128 -23.52 -12.59 -2.75
C HIS A 128 -23.11 -11.18 -2.34
N SER A 129 -24.00 -10.20 -2.50
CA SER A 129 -23.78 -8.80 -2.14
C SER A 129 -23.36 -8.64 -0.67
N ILE A 130 -23.98 -9.40 0.23
CA ILE A 130 -23.65 -9.40 1.66
C ILE A 130 -22.17 -9.76 1.88
N LEU A 131 -21.64 -10.74 1.15
CA LEU A 131 -20.24 -11.18 1.33
C LEU A 131 -19.25 -10.11 0.85
N LEU A 132 -19.60 -9.41 -0.24
CA LEU A 132 -18.84 -8.26 -0.74
C LEU A 132 -18.84 -7.11 0.28
N GLU A 133 -20.02 -6.75 0.79
CA GLU A 133 -20.19 -5.68 1.78
C GLU A 133 -19.42 -5.97 3.06
N VAL A 134 -19.58 -7.17 3.64
CA VAL A 134 -18.87 -7.58 4.85
C VAL A 134 -17.36 -7.59 4.61
N GLY A 135 -16.90 -8.11 3.47
CA GLY A 135 -15.47 -8.10 3.12
C GLY A 135 -14.89 -6.68 3.04
N LEU A 136 -15.61 -5.74 2.42
CA LEU A 136 -15.19 -4.34 2.32
C LEU A 136 -15.25 -3.60 3.66
N VAL A 137 -16.21 -3.92 4.54
CA VAL A 137 -16.25 -3.38 5.91
C VAL A 137 -15.05 -3.88 6.73
N ILE A 138 -14.72 -5.17 6.65
CA ILE A 138 -13.52 -5.73 7.30
C ILE A 138 -12.25 -5.08 6.76
N PHE A 139 -12.17 -4.86 5.43
CA PHE A 139 -11.06 -4.16 4.81
C PHE A 139 -10.93 -2.72 5.31
N ALA A 140 -12.05 -2.01 5.47
CA ALA A 140 -12.08 -0.66 6.03
C ALA A 140 -11.62 -0.60 7.49
N ILE A 141 -11.97 -1.60 8.31
CA ILE A 141 -11.43 -1.77 9.66
C ILE A 141 -9.91 -1.98 9.59
N GLY A 142 -9.43 -2.80 8.66
CA GLY A 142 -8.00 -2.97 8.38
C GLY A 142 -7.30 -1.64 8.12
N TRP A 143 -7.88 -0.79 7.26
CA TRP A 143 -7.37 0.56 7.01
C TRP A 143 -7.31 1.42 8.29
N LEU A 144 -8.36 1.42 9.11
CA LEU A 144 -8.37 2.15 10.39
C LEU A 144 -7.26 1.69 11.35
N ILE A 145 -6.96 0.39 11.38
CA ILE A 145 -5.84 -0.15 12.17
C ILE A 145 -4.51 0.41 11.65
N VAL A 146 -4.29 0.45 10.33
CA VAL A 146 -3.07 1.05 9.75
C VAL A 146 -2.97 2.54 10.06
N VAL A 147 -4.08 3.28 10.01
CA VAL A 147 -4.13 4.69 10.41
C VAL A 147 -3.72 4.83 11.89
N ALA A 148 -4.29 4.03 12.78
CA ALA A 148 -3.94 4.06 14.20
C ALA A 148 -2.45 3.77 14.44
N PHE A 149 -1.88 2.76 13.76
CA PHE A 149 -0.46 2.43 13.87
C PHE A 149 0.43 3.56 13.35
N THR A 150 0.04 4.20 12.25
CA THR A 150 0.74 5.35 11.68
C THR A 150 0.74 6.52 12.67
N LEU A 151 -0.39 6.82 13.31
CA LEU A 151 -0.51 7.88 14.31
C LEU A 151 0.31 7.60 15.57
N ILE A 152 0.33 6.35 16.06
CA ILE A 152 1.15 5.93 17.20
C ILE A 152 2.64 6.11 16.86
N SER A 153 3.07 5.64 15.68
CA SER A 153 4.44 5.83 15.20
C SER A 153 4.83 7.30 15.05
N TRP A 154 3.89 8.15 14.61
CA TRP A 154 4.09 9.59 14.53
C TRP A 154 4.22 10.25 15.90
N LYS A 155 3.39 9.89 16.88
CA LYS A 155 3.50 10.44 18.24
C LYS A 155 4.84 10.08 18.89
N VAL A 156 5.32 8.85 18.71
CA VAL A 156 6.62 8.40 19.23
C VAL A 156 7.80 9.05 18.49
N ASN A 157 7.62 9.47 17.22
CA ASN A 157 8.63 10.17 16.44
C ASN A 157 9.17 11.44 17.11
N SER A 158 8.39 12.07 17.99
CA SER A 158 8.77 13.32 18.67
C SER A 158 9.98 13.16 19.60
N ALA A 159 10.40 11.92 19.91
CA ALA A 159 11.53 11.60 20.79
C ALA A 159 12.93 11.56 20.10
N SER A 160 13.05 12.03 18.85
CA SER A 160 14.33 12.21 18.12
C SER A 160 15.19 10.97 17.79
N LEU A 161 14.71 9.74 18.02
CA LEU A 161 15.49 8.51 17.77
C LEU A 161 15.49 8.03 16.30
N ARG A 162 14.71 8.66 15.42
CA ARG A 162 14.51 8.23 14.02
C ARG A 162 15.44 8.98 13.06
N SER A 163 16.03 8.27 12.08
CA SER A 163 16.86 8.92 11.05
C SER A 163 16.04 9.84 10.15
N GLY A 164 16.70 10.81 9.49
CA GLY A 164 16.03 11.74 8.58
C GLY A 164 15.29 11.03 7.44
N ASP A 165 15.84 9.95 6.90
CA ASP A 165 15.21 9.20 5.81
C ASP A 165 14.03 8.35 6.29
N GLU A 166 14.09 7.78 7.50
CA GLU A 166 12.93 7.08 8.08
C GLU A 166 11.76 8.02 8.34
N LYS A 167 12.03 9.28 8.71
CA LYS A 167 10.98 10.31 8.86
C LYS A 167 10.30 10.59 7.52
N LYS A 168 11.04 10.58 6.41
CA LYS A 168 10.49 10.78 5.06
C LYS A 168 9.60 9.61 4.64
N ILE A 169 10.00 8.36 4.92
CA ILE A 169 9.15 7.18 4.68
C ILE A 169 7.86 7.27 5.49
N LEU A 170 7.95 7.59 6.79
CA LEU A 170 6.77 7.76 7.63
C LEU A 170 5.84 8.86 7.11
N LEU A 171 6.39 9.99 6.68
CA LEU A 171 5.62 11.08 6.09
C LEU A 171 4.86 10.62 4.84
N SER A 172 5.50 9.81 3.99
CA SER A 172 4.85 9.23 2.81
C SER A 172 3.67 8.33 3.20
N VAL A 173 3.81 7.51 4.24
CA VAL A 173 2.70 6.69 4.77
C VAL A 173 1.57 7.58 5.29
N ILE A 174 1.88 8.64 6.05
CA ILE A 174 0.89 9.59 6.57
C ILE A 174 0.10 10.26 5.45
N ILE A 175 0.78 10.71 4.39
CA ILE A 175 0.14 11.33 3.21
C ILE A 175 -0.72 10.32 2.45
N ALA A 176 -0.31 9.05 2.40
CA ALA A 176 -1.08 8.01 1.73
C ALA A 176 -2.37 7.63 2.45
N MET A 177 -2.40 7.67 3.79
CA MET A 177 -3.57 7.28 4.58
C MET A 177 -4.89 7.94 4.16
N PRO A 178 -5.00 9.28 4.00
CA PRO A 178 -6.24 9.90 3.54
C PRO A 178 -6.59 9.53 2.09
N LEU A 179 -5.60 9.40 1.20
CA LEU A 179 -5.83 9.00 -0.20
C LEU A 179 -6.39 7.57 -0.30
N ILE A 180 -5.82 6.65 0.45
CA ILE A 180 -6.34 5.28 0.57
C ILE A 180 -7.75 5.30 1.19
N GLY A 181 -7.97 6.16 2.20
CA GLY A 181 -9.27 6.34 2.84
C GLY A 181 -10.38 6.74 1.86
N VAL A 182 -10.14 7.75 1.01
CA VAL A 182 -11.08 8.16 -0.04
C VAL A 182 -11.51 6.96 -0.89
N ARG A 183 -10.52 6.15 -1.27
CA ARG A 183 -10.76 4.98 -2.11
C ARG A 183 -11.53 3.87 -1.39
N VAL A 184 -11.19 3.59 -0.13
CA VAL A 184 -11.89 2.62 0.72
C VAL A 184 -13.35 3.02 0.90
N ILE A 185 -13.60 4.28 1.23
CA ILE A 185 -14.95 4.82 1.42
C ILE A 185 -15.74 4.72 0.12
N TYR A 186 -15.12 5.05 -1.02
CA TYR A 186 -15.74 4.89 -2.33
C TYR A 186 -16.11 3.43 -2.64
N ALA A 187 -15.19 2.48 -2.38
CA ALA A 187 -15.44 1.06 -2.59
C ALA A 187 -16.62 0.57 -1.75
N VAL A 188 -16.64 0.90 -0.45
CA VAL A 188 -17.74 0.58 0.47
C VAL A 188 -19.04 1.21 -0.02
N ALA A 189 -19.06 2.53 -0.27
CA ALA A 189 -20.25 3.22 -0.75
C ALA A 189 -20.78 2.63 -2.07
N SER A 190 -19.89 2.24 -2.99
CA SER A 190 -20.27 1.63 -4.27
C SER A 190 -20.89 0.24 -4.10
N ALA A 191 -20.42 -0.54 -3.11
CA ALA A 191 -20.99 -1.85 -2.80
C ALA A 191 -22.38 -1.74 -2.18
N PHE A 192 -22.57 -0.82 -1.23
CA PHE A 192 -23.88 -0.59 -0.62
C PHE A 192 -24.88 0.10 -1.58
N ALA A 193 -24.41 0.95 -2.50
CA ALA A 193 -25.25 1.62 -3.49
C ALA A 193 -25.86 0.66 -4.53
N HIS A 194 -25.34 -0.57 -4.67
CA HIS A 194 -25.96 -1.59 -5.51
C HIS A 194 -27.41 -1.91 -5.10
N HIS A 195 -27.79 -1.65 -3.85
CA HIS A 195 -29.16 -1.81 -3.37
C HIS A 195 -30.11 -0.65 -3.75
N SER A 196 -29.61 0.52 -4.19
CA SER A 196 -30.41 1.76 -4.25
C SER A 196 -30.27 2.62 -5.52
N ALA A 197 -29.65 2.10 -6.58
CA ALA A 197 -29.47 2.71 -7.92
C ALA A 197 -28.09 3.35 -8.24
N SER A 198 -27.65 3.00 -9.46
CA SER A 198 -26.47 3.43 -10.23
C SER A 198 -25.19 3.71 -9.45
N GLY A 199 -24.36 2.67 -9.28
CA GLY A 199 -22.95 2.81 -8.95
C GLY A 199 -22.31 3.87 -9.86
N GLY A 200 -21.86 4.97 -9.26
CA GLY A 200 -21.74 6.31 -9.84
C GLY A 200 -21.13 6.44 -11.25
N SER A 201 -21.33 7.62 -11.84
CA SER A 201 -20.89 7.96 -13.20
C SER A 201 -19.40 7.68 -13.43
N PHE A 202 -19.03 7.42 -14.69
CA PHE A 202 -17.64 7.13 -15.07
C PHE A 202 -16.61 8.12 -14.50
N PRO A 203 -16.83 9.45 -14.49
CA PRO A 203 -15.91 10.39 -13.86
C PRO A 203 -15.72 10.15 -12.35
N VAL A 204 -16.78 9.80 -11.63
CA VAL A 204 -16.72 9.53 -10.18
C VAL A 204 -15.86 8.30 -9.91
N ARG A 205 -15.99 7.24 -10.73
CA ARG A 205 -15.13 6.04 -10.64
C ARG A 205 -13.66 6.38 -10.83
N VAL A 206 -13.34 7.24 -11.79
CA VAL A 206 -11.95 7.65 -12.06
C VAL A 206 -11.40 8.50 -10.91
N ILE A 207 -12.14 9.51 -10.46
CA ILE A 207 -11.67 10.48 -9.47
C ILE A 207 -11.58 9.87 -8.06
N LEU A 208 -12.55 9.04 -7.66
CA LEU A 208 -12.59 8.47 -6.32
C LEU A 208 -11.99 7.05 -6.23
N GLY A 209 -11.94 6.33 -7.36
CA GLY A 209 -11.43 4.97 -7.43
C GLY A 209 -9.97 4.91 -7.87
N THR A 210 -9.64 5.47 -9.04
CA THR A 210 -8.33 5.29 -9.69
C THR A 210 -7.32 6.38 -9.32
N LEU A 211 -7.75 7.65 -9.28
CA LEU A 211 -6.85 8.78 -9.01
C LEU A 211 -6.12 8.67 -7.65
N PRO A 212 -6.78 8.32 -6.52
CA PRO A 212 -6.09 8.26 -5.23
C PRO A 212 -5.01 7.18 -5.22
N GLU A 213 -5.22 6.09 -5.98
CA GLU A 213 -4.24 5.02 -6.13
C GLU A 213 -2.97 5.48 -6.84
N PHE A 214 -3.11 6.18 -7.96
CA PHE A 214 -1.96 6.73 -8.68
C PHE A 214 -1.16 7.70 -7.81
N LEU A 215 -1.86 8.57 -7.09
CA LEU A 215 -1.21 9.52 -6.18
C LEU A 215 -0.44 8.81 -5.07
N VAL A 216 -1.00 7.76 -4.48
CA VAL A 216 -0.28 6.96 -3.47
C VAL A 216 0.93 6.25 -4.08
N MET A 217 0.79 5.69 -5.28
CA MET A 217 1.87 5.01 -5.96
C MET A 217 3.05 5.96 -6.25
N VAL A 218 2.76 7.14 -6.80
CA VAL A 218 3.78 8.18 -7.03
C VAL A 218 4.45 8.60 -5.72
N ASN A 219 3.65 8.79 -4.66
CA ASN A 219 4.16 9.15 -3.34
C ASN A 219 5.11 8.07 -2.77
N TYR A 220 4.73 6.79 -2.83
CA TYR A 220 5.59 5.69 -2.35
C TYR A 220 6.88 5.58 -3.17
N LEU A 221 6.78 5.63 -4.50
CA LEU A 221 7.97 5.58 -5.35
C LEU A 221 8.91 6.76 -5.11
N THR A 222 8.36 7.97 -4.98
CA THR A 222 9.15 9.18 -4.70
C THR A 222 9.84 9.05 -3.35
N ALA A 223 9.12 8.63 -2.32
CA ALA A 223 9.69 8.41 -1.00
C ALA A 223 10.84 7.40 -1.05
N GLY A 224 10.64 6.25 -1.71
CA GLY A 224 11.67 5.21 -1.86
C GLY A 224 12.92 5.70 -2.57
N VAL A 225 12.75 6.40 -3.70
CA VAL A 225 13.89 6.94 -4.46
C VAL A 225 14.65 7.97 -3.62
N VAL A 226 13.94 8.83 -2.88
CA VAL A 226 14.54 9.83 -1.99
C VAL A 226 15.27 9.18 -0.81
N THR A 227 14.74 8.08 -0.27
CA THR A 227 15.28 7.38 0.90
C THR A 227 16.20 6.21 0.55
N ARG A 228 16.68 6.14 -0.70
CA ARG A 228 17.56 5.07 -1.22
C ARG A 228 18.84 4.82 -0.41
N ASN A 229 19.27 5.78 0.40
CA ASN A 229 20.48 5.70 1.22
C ASN A 229 20.20 5.24 2.66
N LEU A 230 18.95 4.89 2.98
CA LEU A 230 18.54 4.51 4.32
C LEU A 230 19.39 3.38 4.95
N PRO A 231 19.76 2.29 4.24
CA PRO A 231 20.62 1.27 4.81
C PRO A 231 22.01 1.79 5.22
N ARG A 232 22.59 2.76 4.49
CA ARG A 232 23.89 3.35 4.79
C ARG A 232 23.84 4.18 6.07
N ASN A 233 22.81 5.01 6.22
CA ASN A 233 22.63 5.87 7.39
C ASN A 233 22.48 5.07 8.70
N ARG A 234 21.92 3.85 8.63
CA ARG A 234 21.80 2.95 9.81
C ARG A 234 23.13 2.39 10.29
N VAL A 235 24.08 2.18 9.40
CA VAL A 235 25.43 1.71 9.76
C VAL A 235 26.17 2.82 10.48
N GLU A 236 26.05 4.06 10.00
CA GLU A 236 26.71 5.24 10.57
C GLU A 236 26.21 5.61 11.98
N GLN A 237 24.97 5.24 12.33
CA GLN A 237 24.40 5.47 13.66
C GLN A 237 24.67 4.35 14.68
N ARG A 238 25.24 3.19 14.30
CA ARG A 238 25.69 2.22 15.31
C ARG A 238 26.92 2.80 16.01
N PRO A 239 26.90 3.04 17.34
CA PRO A 239 28.14 3.37 18.04
C PRO A 239 29.13 2.22 17.83
N GLU A 240 30.38 2.56 17.49
CA GLU A 240 31.45 1.57 17.51
C GLU A 240 31.46 0.88 18.88
N PRO A 241 31.62 -0.45 18.95
CA PRO A 241 31.88 -1.08 20.22
C PRO A 241 33.16 -0.46 20.78
N ALA A 242 33.06 0.22 21.92
CA ALA A 242 34.21 0.74 22.66
C ALA A 242 35.10 -0.45 23.05
N TYR A 243 36.01 -0.82 22.16
CA TYR A 243 37.04 -1.82 22.41
C TYR A 243 38.25 -1.06 22.97
N ASP A 244 38.60 -1.40 24.20
CA ASP A 244 39.89 -1.13 24.85
C ASP A 244 40.32 0.33 25.09
N ALA A 245 39.79 0.92 26.17
CA ALA A 245 40.48 1.98 26.91
C ALA A 245 40.72 1.60 28.39
N ALA A 246 40.85 0.30 28.69
CA ALA A 246 41.00 -0.20 30.06
C ALA A 246 42.36 -0.89 30.36
N TYR A 247 43.34 -0.83 29.45
CA TYR A 247 44.63 -1.51 29.63
C TYR A 247 45.87 -0.67 29.31
N THR A 248 45.90 0.60 29.72
CA THR A 248 47.16 1.37 29.79
C THR A 248 47.17 2.33 30.97
N SER A 249 47.41 1.80 32.16
CA SER A 249 48.10 2.51 33.22
C SER A 249 48.92 1.50 34.01
N VAL A 250 50.12 1.24 33.49
CA VAL A 250 51.25 0.68 34.25
C VAL A 250 51.77 1.75 35.19
#